data_AF-A0A0N1B4G0-F1
#
_entry.id   AF-A0A0N1B4G0-F1
#
_cell.length_a   1.000
_cell.length_b   1.000
_cell.length_c   1.000
_cell.angle_alpha   90.00
_cell.angle_beta   90.00
_cell.angle_gamma   90.00
#
_symmetry.space_group_name_H-M   'P 1'
#
loop_
_entity.id
_entity.type
_entity.pdbx_description
1 polymer ?
#
loop_
_entity_poly.entity_id
_entity_poly.type
_entity_poly.pdbx_seq_one_letter_code
_entity_poly.pdbx_strand_id
1 'polypeptide(L)'
;MRALIAALCTAGFLPAVVLSQPIAPGNTPSSAQNVASVKPATRSAKSQAPARPARGAPSALPGEVLVTPRGGESLKELVIRVMQDAGDLEHVARLNRLSTAVSSFEPGTRIRVPLDRMRTVPETAVVLSTGAGVQRLGAGGAAVELQAGAVLSEGARLRSPAGAGALLRLPDESRLQLPPASELTLARMQRVIDTEVFRIEVELSDGGAEAQVRKDRAAGSAFNVRTRYAVSGVRGTTFRVSQLAAASGTEVIEGGVALAGRAGAVDVPGGAGSVVDERGQPSAPVALLPAPQFAQPLPRYETLSFAVRLPAIAGAVAYRARLVQADGGGAPLPRAQAVTREPVAVFDGLPDGDYTLVVRGIDARGLEGFEASAPLTLKARPVPPIKQAPAADAEHFGGPVQARFTEPAGVSRFRAQLVRIEGERRVPVAETSLTSPQWPMGELPAGRYEWRLGSVAGTPAAPDFGPWGEWTAFAVVPAPPAASVGPDTDETLRLSWGGDAQVRYVVELAEDERFARGLRRSEVQGTRLALPRPTNGTYFVRVRRAVEGAAWSPAQRFVLERPVLTGTGVPLSTGDGQRVDTR
;
A
#
# COMPACT_ATOMS: atom_id res chain seq x y z
N MET A 1 -19.55 43.44 -1.89
CA MET A 1 -19.32 44.30 -3.09
C MET A 1 -18.84 43.36 -4.19
N ARG A 2 -19.75 42.82 -5.02
CA ARG A 2 -19.92 43.16 -6.46
C ARG A 2 -18.58 43.17 -7.25
N ALA A 3 -18.39 42.64 -8.45
CA ALA A 3 -19.06 41.73 -9.39
C ALA A 3 -18.18 41.76 -10.68
N LEU A 4 -18.19 40.68 -11.50
CA LEU A 4 -17.82 40.60 -12.94
C LEU A 4 -16.35 40.91 -13.34
N ILE A 5 -15.73 40.24 -14.32
CA ILE A 5 -15.90 40.28 -15.81
C ILE A 5 -15.16 39.02 -16.36
N ALA A 6 -15.74 38.06 -17.09
CA ALA A 6 -16.22 38.00 -18.49
C ALA A 6 -15.15 37.78 -19.59
N ALA A 7 -15.25 36.58 -20.20
CA ALA A 7 -14.95 36.07 -21.54
C ALA A 7 -14.15 36.88 -22.60
N LEU A 8 -13.33 36.15 -23.37
CA LEU A 8 -12.92 36.50 -24.73
C LEU A 8 -12.79 35.23 -25.60
N CYS A 9 -13.64 35.14 -26.63
CA CYS A 9 -13.58 34.26 -27.78
C CYS A 9 -13.28 35.09 -29.03
N THR A 10 -12.43 34.59 -29.93
CA THR A 10 -12.36 34.89 -31.39
C THR A 10 -11.37 33.88 -32.00
N ALA A 11 -11.80 32.91 -32.82
CA ALA A 11 -11.88 32.93 -34.30
C ALA A 11 -10.51 33.26 -34.96
N GLY A 12 -9.93 32.54 -35.91
CA GLY A 12 -10.26 31.43 -36.81
C GLY A 12 -9.25 31.50 -37.99
N PHE A 13 -8.97 30.41 -38.72
CA PHE A 13 -8.76 30.35 -40.19
C PHE A 13 -8.13 29.01 -40.65
N LEU A 14 -8.80 28.39 -41.63
CA LEU A 14 -8.42 27.30 -42.55
C LEU A 14 -7.60 27.86 -43.74
N PRO A 15 -6.87 27.04 -44.54
CA PRO A 15 -7.40 26.24 -45.68
C PRO A 15 -6.83 24.78 -45.70
N ALA A 16 -7.56 23.71 -46.07
CA ALA A 16 -8.19 23.28 -47.33
C ALA A 16 -7.26 22.59 -48.36
N VAL A 17 -7.27 21.23 -48.40
CA VAL A 17 -7.70 20.31 -49.51
C VAL A 17 -6.52 19.82 -50.41
N VAL A 18 -6.28 18.52 -50.64
CA VAL A 18 -6.84 17.65 -51.71
C VAL A 18 -6.44 16.15 -51.53
N LEU A 19 -7.48 15.27 -51.53
CA LEU A 19 -7.71 13.93 -52.14
C LEU A 19 -6.65 12.79 -52.20
N SER A 20 -7.03 11.58 -51.75
CA SER A 20 -7.40 10.45 -52.65
C SER A 20 -7.89 9.15 -51.94
N GLN A 21 -9.18 8.84 -52.17
CA GLN A 21 -9.88 7.57 -52.49
C GLN A 21 -9.73 6.26 -51.63
N PRO A 22 -10.87 5.56 -51.35
CA PRO A 22 -10.95 4.27 -50.65
C PRO A 22 -11.14 3.05 -51.57
N ILE A 23 -10.87 1.84 -51.06
CA ILE A 23 -11.13 0.54 -51.74
C ILE A 23 -12.37 -0.13 -51.12
N ALA A 24 -13.27 -0.58 -52.01
CA ALA A 24 -14.55 -1.23 -51.76
C ALA A 24 -14.45 -2.79 -51.82
N PRO A 25 -15.50 -3.53 -51.40
CA PRO A 25 -15.52 -4.99 -51.33
C PRO A 25 -16.14 -5.65 -52.57
N GLY A 26 -15.85 -6.94 -52.79
CA GLY A 26 -16.56 -7.80 -53.75
C GLY A 26 -16.47 -9.25 -53.32
N ASN A 27 -17.24 -10.21 -53.84
CA ASN A 27 -18.49 -10.20 -54.60
C ASN A 27 -18.96 -11.67 -54.57
N THR A 28 -20.26 -11.93 -54.44
CA THR A 28 -20.88 -13.24 -54.72
C THR A 28 -20.96 -13.48 -56.22
N PRO A 29 -21.14 -14.75 -56.65
CA PRO A 29 -22.23 -14.99 -57.61
C PRO A 29 -23.06 -16.26 -57.35
N SER A 30 -24.28 -16.16 -57.85
CA SER A 30 -25.35 -17.15 -57.99
C SER A 30 -25.14 -18.04 -59.22
N SER A 31 -25.67 -19.28 -59.22
CA SER A 31 -26.34 -19.89 -60.40
C SER A 31 -27.13 -21.15 -60.03
N ALA A 32 -28.16 -21.41 -60.82
CA ALA A 32 -29.33 -22.25 -60.57
C ALA A 32 -29.25 -23.69 -61.12
N GLN A 33 -30.27 -24.48 -60.75
CA GLN A 33 -30.89 -25.62 -61.48
C GLN A 33 -30.15 -26.96 -61.59
N ASN A 34 -30.75 -28.01 -60.99
CA ASN A 34 -31.42 -29.06 -61.78
C ASN A 34 -32.28 -30.01 -60.91
N VAL A 35 -33.48 -30.28 -61.43
CA VAL A 35 -34.46 -31.28 -60.95
C VAL A 35 -34.24 -32.55 -61.76
N ALA A 36 -34.10 -33.71 -61.10
CA ALA A 36 -34.34 -35.00 -61.74
C ALA A 36 -34.77 -36.06 -60.72
N SER A 37 -35.98 -36.56 -60.92
CA SER A 37 -36.65 -37.63 -60.21
C SER A 37 -36.07 -39.01 -60.56
N VAL A 38 -35.90 -39.91 -59.58
CA VAL A 38 -35.84 -41.37 -59.81
C VAL A 38 -36.62 -42.11 -58.72
N LYS A 39 -37.40 -43.10 -59.18
CA LYS A 39 -38.40 -43.94 -58.50
C LYS A 39 -37.88 -44.78 -57.32
N PRO A 40 -38.78 -45.24 -56.42
CA PRO A 40 -38.46 -46.12 -55.31
C PRO A 40 -38.40 -47.60 -55.75
N ALA A 41 -37.52 -48.37 -55.12
CA ALA A 41 -37.51 -49.82 -55.18
C ALA A 41 -37.92 -50.40 -53.82
N THR A 42 -38.99 -51.17 -53.86
CA THR A 42 -39.61 -51.91 -52.76
C THR A 42 -38.71 -53.07 -52.32
N ARG A 43 -38.47 -53.24 -51.01
CA ARG A 43 -38.10 -54.56 -50.46
C ARG A 43 -38.74 -54.77 -49.09
N SER A 44 -39.39 -55.93 -48.98
CA SER A 44 -40.29 -56.36 -47.91
C SER A 44 -39.64 -56.57 -46.54
N ALA A 45 -40.39 -56.12 -45.53
CA ALA A 45 -40.69 -56.72 -44.23
C ALA A 45 -39.71 -57.73 -43.59
N LYS A 46 -39.27 -57.38 -42.37
CA LYS A 46 -39.39 -58.26 -41.20
C LYS A 46 -39.99 -57.48 -40.04
N SER A 47 -41.17 -57.91 -39.63
CA SER A 47 -41.87 -57.48 -38.41
C SER A 47 -41.04 -57.87 -37.19
N GLN A 48 -40.61 -56.87 -36.41
CA GLN A 48 -40.07 -57.06 -35.07
C GLN A 48 -41.02 -56.34 -34.12
N ALA A 49 -41.62 -57.08 -33.21
CA ALA A 49 -42.60 -56.60 -32.23
C ALA A 49 -42.04 -55.39 -31.45
N PRO A 50 -42.88 -54.38 -31.12
CA PRO A 50 -42.40 -53.26 -30.33
C PRO A 50 -41.97 -53.75 -28.95
N ALA A 51 -40.71 -53.48 -28.61
CA ALA A 51 -40.20 -53.63 -27.26
C ALA A 51 -41.10 -52.85 -26.30
N ARG A 52 -41.53 -53.55 -25.24
CA ARG A 52 -42.23 -53.00 -24.08
C ARG A 52 -41.49 -51.72 -23.61
N PRO A 53 -42.18 -50.60 -23.35
CA PRO A 53 -41.52 -49.39 -22.93
C PRO A 53 -40.75 -49.68 -21.63
N ALA A 54 -39.48 -49.28 -21.61
CA ALA A 54 -38.65 -49.29 -20.41
C ALA A 54 -39.44 -48.60 -19.28
N ARG A 55 -39.51 -49.25 -18.11
CA ARG A 55 -39.97 -48.60 -16.87
C ARG A 55 -39.26 -47.26 -16.79
N GLY A 56 -40.02 -46.16 -16.79
CA GLY A 56 -39.46 -44.81 -16.67
C GLY A 56 -38.50 -44.77 -15.48
N ALA A 57 -37.32 -44.20 -15.69
CA ALA A 57 -36.33 -44.03 -14.63
C ALA A 57 -37.02 -43.36 -13.43
N PRO A 58 -36.82 -43.86 -12.20
CA PRO A 58 -37.43 -43.25 -11.02
C PRO A 58 -36.96 -41.80 -10.92
N SER A 59 -37.89 -40.84 -10.92
CA SER A 59 -37.65 -39.47 -10.51
C SER A 59 -37.71 -39.38 -8.99
N ALA A 60 -36.80 -38.65 -8.34
CA ALA A 60 -36.91 -38.34 -6.92
C ALA A 60 -37.96 -37.25 -6.68
N LEU A 61 -38.72 -37.36 -5.59
CA LEU A 61 -39.58 -36.28 -5.09
C LEU A 61 -38.78 -35.32 -4.18
N PRO A 62 -39.31 -34.13 -3.85
CA PRO A 62 -38.67 -33.23 -2.89
C PRO A 62 -38.39 -33.92 -1.56
N GLY A 63 -37.13 -33.89 -1.10
CA GLY A 63 -36.68 -34.58 0.12
C GLY A 63 -36.18 -36.00 -0.10
N GLU A 64 -36.23 -36.52 -1.34
CA GLU A 64 -35.66 -37.81 -1.71
C GLU A 64 -34.41 -37.62 -2.58
N VAL A 65 -33.52 -38.61 -2.55
CA VAL A 65 -32.38 -38.71 -3.46
C VAL A 65 -32.31 -40.10 -4.06
N LEU A 66 -31.77 -40.18 -5.28
CA LEU A 66 -31.53 -41.44 -5.97
C LEU A 66 -30.13 -41.94 -5.65
N VAL A 67 -30.04 -43.11 -5.04
CA VAL A 67 -28.77 -43.80 -4.75
C VAL A 67 -28.67 -45.03 -5.66
N THR A 68 -27.48 -45.28 -6.18
CA THR A 68 -27.19 -46.46 -6.99
C THR A 68 -26.62 -47.56 -6.08
N PRO A 69 -27.23 -48.75 -6.00
CA PRO A 69 -26.66 -49.89 -5.30
C PRO A 69 -25.34 -50.34 -5.95
N ARG A 70 -24.42 -50.84 -5.13
CA ARG A 70 -23.17 -51.45 -5.60
C ARG A 70 -23.45 -52.80 -6.25
N GLY A 71 -22.54 -53.26 -7.12
CA GLY A 71 -22.68 -54.57 -7.77
C GLY A 71 -22.81 -55.70 -6.74
N GLY A 72 -23.90 -56.46 -6.81
CA GLY A 72 -24.19 -57.55 -5.87
C GLY A 72 -24.73 -57.12 -4.49
N GLU A 73 -25.00 -55.83 -4.28
CA GLU A 73 -25.54 -55.32 -3.01
C GLU A 73 -27.03 -55.64 -2.86
N SER A 74 -27.43 -56.12 -1.68
CA SER A 74 -28.83 -56.30 -1.27
C SER A 74 -29.46 -54.99 -0.79
N LEU A 75 -30.80 -54.92 -0.74
CA LEU A 75 -31.48 -53.74 -0.18
C LEU A 75 -31.10 -53.48 1.29
N LYS A 76 -30.89 -54.56 2.05
CA LYS A 76 -30.45 -54.49 3.45
C LYS A 76 -29.06 -53.87 3.57
N GLU A 77 -28.11 -54.30 2.74
CA GLU A 77 -26.75 -53.75 2.73
C GLU A 77 -26.72 -52.29 2.29
N LEU A 78 -27.52 -51.93 1.27
CA LEU A 78 -27.71 -50.55 0.85
C LEU A 78 -28.17 -49.68 2.02
N VAL A 79 -29.22 -50.10 2.73
CA VAL A 79 -29.79 -49.36 3.86
C VAL A 79 -28.77 -49.21 4.99
N ILE A 80 -28.07 -50.27 5.38
CA ILE A 80 -27.01 -50.21 6.41
C ILE A 80 -25.90 -49.23 6.02
N ARG A 81 -25.58 -49.18 4.72
CA ARG A 81 -24.55 -48.29 4.20
C ARG A 81 -25.00 -46.83 4.22
N VAL A 82 -26.23 -46.53 3.78
CA VAL A 82 -26.65 -45.15 3.51
C VAL A 82 -27.56 -44.51 4.55
N MET A 83 -28.28 -45.29 5.36
CA MET A 83 -29.25 -44.79 6.36
C MET A 83 -28.66 -44.71 7.75
N GLN A 84 -29.06 -43.69 8.53
CA GLN A 84 -28.61 -43.53 9.92
C GLN A 84 -29.08 -44.69 10.80
N ASP A 85 -30.28 -45.20 10.52
CA ASP A 85 -30.88 -46.32 11.24
C ASP A 85 -31.12 -47.49 10.27
N ALA A 86 -30.67 -48.68 10.65
CA ALA A 86 -30.92 -49.90 9.91
C ALA A 86 -32.42 -50.29 9.90
N GLY A 87 -33.21 -49.76 10.84
CA GLY A 87 -34.68 -49.87 10.89
C GLY A 87 -35.39 -49.23 9.69
N ASP A 88 -34.68 -48.45 8.88
CA ASP A 88 -35.26 -47.78 7.69
C ASP A 88 -35.50 -48.74 6.52
N LEU A 89 -35.12 -50.00 6.64
CA LEU A 89 -35.26 -51.00 5.59
C LEU A 89 -36.69 -51.11 5.06
N GLU A 90 -37.69 -51.21 5.93
CA GLU A 90 -39.09 -51.30 5.51
C GLU A 90 -39.58 -50.02 4.84
N HIS A 91 -39.11 -48.87 5.33
CA HIS A 91 -39.47 -47.58 4.77
C HIS A 91 -38.90 -47.40 3.36
N VAL A 92 -37.61 -47.70 3.16
CA VAL A 92 -36.96 -47.64 1.84
C VAL A 92 -37.56 -48.67 0.88
N ALA A 93 -37.85 -49.89 1.35
CA ALA A 93 -38.51 -50.91 0.54
C ALA A 93 -39.90 -50.45 0.04
N ARG A 94 -40.72 -49.91 0.95
CA ARG A 94 -42.05 -49.36 0.62
C ARG A 94 -41.97 -48.18 -0.34
N LEU A 95 -41.03 -47.26 -0.12
CA LEU A 95 -40.82 -46.09 -0.98
C LEU A 95 -40.51 -46.48 -2.44
N ASN A 96 -39.80 -47.58 -2.63
CA ASN A 96 -39.37 -48.07 -3.94
C ASN A 96 -40.26 -49.18 -4.51
N ARG A 97 -41.32 -49.58 -3.80
CA ARG A 97 -42.18 -50.73 -4.15
C ARG A 97 -41.37 -52.02 -4.34
N LEU A 98 -40.40 -52.25 -3.45
CA LEU A 98 -39.52 -53.41 -3.42
C LEU A 98 -39.84 -54.31 -2.22
N SER A 99 -39.45 -55.58 -2.32
CA SER A 99 -39.40 -56.48 -1.16
C SER A 99 -38.16 -56.18 -0.31
N THR A 100 -38.24 -56.37 1.00
CA THR A 100 -37.07 -56.32 1.90
C THR A 100 -36.09 -57.47 1.65
N ALA A 101 -36.52 -58.53 0.94
CA ALA A 101 -35.72 -59.70 0.59
C ALA A 101 -34.90 -59.53 -0.71
N VAL A 102 -34.87 -58.34 -1.33
CA VAL A 102 -34.06 -58.11 -2.54
C VAL A 102 -32.58 -58.27 -2.20
N SER A 103 -31.96 -59.30 -2.77
CA SER A 103 -30.57 -59.69 -2.53
C SER A 103 -29.59 -59.16 -3.58
N SER A 104 -30.06 -58.68 -4.72
CA SER A 104 -29.24 -58.06 -5.76
C SER A 104 -30.07 -57.12 -6.63
N PHE A 105 -29.39 -56.13 -7.21
CA PHE A 105 -29.98 -55.18 -8.17
C PHE A 105 -29.33 -55.31 -9.54
N GLU A 106 -30.10 -55.03 -10.58
CA GLU A 106 -29.57 -54.86 -11.94
C GLU A 106 -28.60 -53.66 -11.98
N PRO A 107 -27.48 -53.73 -12.72
CA PRO A 107 -26.56 -52.61 -12.88
C PRO A 107 -27.28 -51.34 -13.35
N GLY A 108 -27.00 -50.21 -12.69
CA GLY A 108 -27.63 -48.92 -13.00
C GLY A 108 -29.01 -48.69 -12.36
N THR A 109 -29.51 -49.63 -11.55
CA THR A 109 -30.71 -49.42 -10.74
C THR A 109 -30.55 -48.21 -9.82
N ARG A 110 -31.59 -47.38 -9.69
CA ARG A 110 -31.62 -46.23 -8.79
C ARG A 110 -32.70 -46.41 -7.74
N ILE A 111 -32.34 -46.27 -6.47
CA ILE A 111 -33.21 -46.44 -5.30
C ILE A 111 -33.46 -45.07 -4.69
N ARG A 112 -34.73 -44.72 -4.49
CA ARG A 112 -35.16 -43.53 -3.75
C ARG A 112 -34.90 -43.70 -2.27
N VAL A 113 -34.27 -42.72 -1.67
CA VAL A 113 -33.93 -42.74 -0.25
C VAL A 113 -34.29 -41.38 0.36
N PRO A 114 -34.91 -41.34 1.57
CA PRO A 114 -35.22 -40.07 2.23
C PRO A 114 -33.93 -39.40 2.73
N LEU A 115 -33.66 -38.18 2.22
CA LEU A 115 -32.39 -37.47 2.37
C LEU A 115 -32.08 -37.06 3.83
N ASP A 116 -33.11 -36.74 4.60
CA ASP A 116 -33.03 -36.31 6.00
C ASP A 116 -32.53 -37.42 6.94
N ARG A 117 -32.81 -38.68 6.59
CA ARG A 117 -32.47 -39.89 7.36
C ARG A 117 -31.17 -40.56 6.91
N MET A 118 -30.55 -40.07 5.85
CA MET A 118 -29.27 -40.60 5.38
C MET A 118 -28.11 -40.25 6.32
N ARG A 119 -27.12 -41.13 6.36
CA ARG A 119 -25.86 -40.92 7.08
C ARG A 119 -25.08 -39.76 6.48
N THR A 120 -24.32 -39.10 7.33
CA THR A 120 -23.32 -38.13 6.91
C THR A 120 -21.92 -38.69 7.09
N VAL A 121 -21.00 -38.22 6.26
CA VAL A 121 -19.57 -38.45 6.38
C VAL A 121 -18.88 -37.11 6.64
N PRO A 122 -17.88 -37.07 7.54
CA PRO A 122 -17.11 -35.85 7.76
C PRO A 122 -16.29 -35.53 6.51
N GLU A 123 -16.23 -34.26 6.17
CA GLU A 123 -15.43 -33.67 5.11
C GLU A 123 -14.47 -32.64 5.71
N THR A 124 -13.59 -32.09 4.87
CA THR A 124 -12.55 -31.17 5.34
C THR A 124 -12.51 -29.90 4.50
N ALA A 125 -12.17 -28.79 5.15
CA ALA A 125 -11.81 -27.54 4.49
C ALA A 125 -10.30 -27.48 4.25
N VAL A 126 -9.88 -26.71 3.25
CA VAL A 126 -8.46 -26.51 2.92
C VAL A 126 -8.11 -25.03 3.03
N VAL A 127 -6.99 -24.71 3.68
CA VAL A 127 -6.45 -23.35 3.73
C VAL A 127 -5.84 -23.02 2.37
N LEU A 128 -6.44 -22.09 1.64
CA LEU A 128 -5.90 -21.62 0.37
C LEU A 128 -4.73 -20.66 0.58
N SER A 129 -4.89 -19.71 1.51
CA SER A 129 -3.85 -18.75 1.88
C SER A 129 -4.02 -18.32 3.34
N THR A 130 -2.93 -17.90 3.96
CA THR A 130 -2.90 -17.45 5.35
C THR A 130 -1.81 -16.39 5.53
N GLY A 131 -2.06 -15.40 6.38
CA GLY A 131 -1.05 -14.46 6.84
C GLY A 131 -0.31 -14.99 8.08
N ALA A 132 0.82 -14.35 8.40
CA ALA A 132 1.64 -14.72 9.55
C ALA A 132 0.85 -14.57 10.87
N GLY A 133 1.01 -15.54 11.78
CA GLY A 133 0.41 -15.51 13.10
C GLY A 133 -1.08 -15.89 13.18
N VAL A 134 -1.72 -16.26 12.07
CA VAL A 134 -3.03 -16.93 12.13
C VAL A 134 -2.84 -18.32 12.75
N GLN A 135 -3.71 -18.69 13.69
CA GLN A 135 -3.54 -19.90 14.49
C GLN A 135 -4.75 -20.82 14.38
N ARG A 136 -4.50 -22.12 14.36
CA ARG A 136 -5.48 -23.17 14.68
C ARG A 136 -5.38 -23.50 16.16
N LEU A 137 -6.48 -23.37 16.88
CA LEU A 137 -6.59 -23.71 18.30
C LEU A 137 -7.01 -25.18 18.44
N GLY A 138 -6.19 -25.98 19.12
CA GLY A 138 -6.47 -27.38 19.45
C GLY A 138 -7.36 -27.54 20.68
N ALA A 139 -7.88 -28.76 20.89
CA ALA A 139 -8.84 -29.08 21.95
C ALA A 139 -8.33 -28.86 23.40
N GLY A 140 -7.03 -28.62 23.60
CA GLY A 140 -6.41 -28.27 24.89
C GLY A 140 -5.86 -26.85 24.98
N GLY A 141 -6.25 -25.94 24.09
CA GLY A 141 -5.74 -24.56 24.03
C GLY A 141 -4.39 -24.40 23.35
N ALA A 142 -3.74 -25.49 22.92
CA ALA A 142 -2.54 -25.45 22.11
C ALA A 142 -2.81 -24.73 20.78
N ALA A 143 -2.10 -23.64 20.53
CA ALA A 143 -2.20 -22.88 19.30
C ALA A 143 -1.07 -23.27 18.34
N VAL A 144 -1.43 -23.70 17.14
CA VAL A 144 -0.48 -24.03 16.07
C VAL A 144 -0.66 -23.02 14.95
N GLU A 145 0.44 -22.45 14.44
CA GLU A 145 0.37 -21.54 13.32
C GLU A 145 -0.21 -22.24 12.08
N LEU A 146 -1.19 -21.58 11.46
CA LEU A 146 -1.89 -22.07 10.29
C LEU A 146 -0.99 -21.91 9.07
N GLN A 147 -0.92 -22.95 8.23
CA GLN A 147 -0.12 -22.95 7.00
C GLN A 147 -1.04 -23.10 5.79
N ALA A 148 -0.63 -22.52 4.65
CA ALA A 148 -1.32 -22.75 3.39
C ALA A 148 -1.25 -24.25 3.01
N GLY A 149 -2.35 -24.78 2.46
CA GLY A 149 -2.52 -26.21 2.18
C GLY A 149 -2.93 -27.06 3.37
N ALA A 150 -2.99 -26.50 4.59
CA ALA A 150 -3.46 -27.24 5.75
C ALA A 150 -4.91 -27.70 5.59
N VAL A 151 -5.18 -28.93 6.03
CA VAL A 151 -6.51 -29.53 6.03
C VAL A 151 -7.15 -29.33 7.41
N LEU A 152 -8.39 -28.86 7.41
CA LEU A 152 -9.17 -28.52 8.58
C LEU A 152 -10.41 -29.40 8.67
N SER A 153 -10.49 -30.18 9.75
CA SER A 153 -11.64 -31.01 10.05
C SER A 153 -12.74 -30.24 10.78
N GLU A 154 -13.92 -30.84 10.88
CA GLU A 154 -14.97 -30.42 11.79
C GLU A 154 -14.44 -30.19 13.22
N GLY A 155 -14.88 -29.11 13.86
CA GLY A 155 -14.42 -28.67 15.17
C GLY A 155 -13.14 -27.82 15.15
N ALA A 156 -12.50 -27.62 14.00
CA ALA A 156 -11.32 -26.76 13.90
C ALA A 156 -11.66 -25.30 14.24
N ARG A 157 -10.99 -24.76 15.26
CA ARG A 157 -11.12 -23.36 15.68
C ARG A 157 -9.92 -22.56 15.16
N LEU A 158 -10.19 -21.41 14.56
CA LEU A 158 -9.20 -20.54 13.93
C LEU A 158 -9.26 -19.15 14.57
N ARG A 159 -8.08 -18.59 14.84
CA ARG A 159 -7.91 -17.24 15.38
C ARG A 159 -6.95 -16.45 14.53
N SER A 160 -7.36 -15.26 14.13
CA SER A 160 -6.56 -14.33 13.33
C SER A 160 -6.14 -13.11 14.17
N PRO A 161 -4.87 -12.65 14.06
CA PRO A 161 -4.42 -11.44 14.74
C PRO A 161 -4.90 -10.19 14.01
N ALA A 162 -4.65 -9.00 14.56
CA ALA A 162 -5.13 -7.73 14.02
C ALA A 162 -4.58 -7.35 12.62
N GLY A 163 -3.50 -7.98 12.18
CA GLY A 163 -2.82 -7.67 10.91
C GLY A 163 -2.79 -8.80 9.87
N ALA A 164 -3.42 -9.95 10.14
CA ALA A 164 -3.41 -11.09 9.22
C ALA A 164 -4.77 -11.79 9.18
N GLY A 165 -5.09 -12.41 8.05
CA GLY A 165 -6.31 -13.21 7.87
C GLY A 165 -6.01 -14.53 7.17
N ALA A 166 -7.04 -15.30 6.87
CA ALA A 166 -6.93 -16.54 6.10
C ALA A 166 -8.08 -16.69 5.10
N LEU A 167 -7.82 -17.39 3.99
CA LEU A 167 -8.80 -17.76 2.99
C LEU A 167 -8.90 -19.28 2.96
N LEU A 168 -10.12 -19.79 3.09
CA LEU A 168 -10.42 -21.21 3.14
C LEU A 168 -11.30 -21.62 1.97
N ARG A 169 -11.09 -22.83 1.48
CA ARG A 169 -11.99 -23.54 0.57
C ARG A 169 -12.73 -24.61 1.36
N LEU A 170 -14.05 -24.53 1.36
CA LEU A 170 -14.93 -25.45 2.06
C LEU A 170 -15.24 -26.68 1.20
N PRO A 171 -15.80 -27.76 1.78
CA PRO A 171 -16.09 -29.00 1.04
C PRO A 171 -17.00 -28.83 -0.18
N ASP A 172 -17.90 -27.85 -0.15
CA ASP A 172 -18.82 -27.54 -1.26
C ASP A 172 -18.22 -26.57 -2.30
N GLU A 173 -16.89 -26.37 -2.26
CA GLU A 173 -16.12 -25.40 -3.06
C GLU A 173 -16.45 -23.91 -2.77
N SER A 174 -17.25 -23.62 -1.74
CA SER A 174 -17.45 -22.25 -1.27
C SER A 174 -16.16 -21.68 -0.66
N ARG A 175 -16.01 -20.35 -0.72
CA ARG A 175 -14.86 -19.65 -0.14
C ARG A 175 -15.26 -18.94 1.15
N LEU A 176 -14.46 -19.11 2.18
CA LEU A 176 -14.64 -18.46 3.48
C LEU A 176 -13.37 -17.68 3.83
N GLN A 177 -13.49 -16.36 3.96
CA GLN A 177 -12.42 -15.49 4.39
C GLN A 177 -12.59 -15.18 5.88
N LEU A 178 -11.52 -15.42 6.64
CA LEU A 178 -11.32 -14.98 8.01
C LEU A 178 -10.56 -13.65 7.99
N PRO A 179 -11.23 -12.49 8.19
CA PRO A 179 -10.58 -11.19 8.26
C PRO A 179 -9.69 -11.08 9.51
N PRO A 180 -8.81 -10.06 9.59
CA PRO A 180 -8.02 -9.83 10.79
C PRO A 180 -8.87 -9.56 12.04
N ALA A 181 -8.30 -9.84 13.21
CA ALA A 181 -8.95 -9.73 14.52
C ALA A 181 -10.30 -10.47 14.59
N SER A 182 -10.32 -11.71 14.10
CA SER A 182 -11.52 -12.54 14.05
C SER A 182 -11.24 -13.96 14.54
N GLU A 183 -12.26 -14.60 15.08
CA GLU A 183 -12.20 -15.96 15.58
C GLU A 183 -13.45 -16.76 15.17
N LEU A 184 -13.23 -17.91 14.53
CA LEU A 184 -14.31 -18.80 14.10
C LEU A 184 -14.03 -20.28 14.34
N THR A 185 -15.07 -21.09 14.33
CA THR A 185 -15.01 -22.55 14.40
C THR A 185 -15.74 -23.15 13.20
N LEU A 186 -15.13 -24.14 12.56
CA LEU A 186 -15.76 -24.98 11.53
C LEU A 186 -16.63 -26.04 12.23
N ALA A 187 -17.79 -25.63 12.75
CA ALA A 187 -18.62 -26.44 13.64
C ALA A 187 -19.22 -27.68 12.98
N ARG A 188 -19.53 -27.62 11.68
CA ARG A 188 -19.98 -28.78 10.90
C ARG A 188 -19.41 -28.75 9.50
N MET A 189 -18.76 -29.83 9.09
CA MET A 189 -18.21 -30.00 7.73
C MET A 189 -18.57 -31.41 7.26
N GLN A 190 -19.79 -31.59 6.77
CA GLN A 190 -20.31 -32.93 6.47
C GLN A 190 -20.93 -33.01 5.09
N ARG A 191 -20.86 -34.20 4.49
CA ARG A 191 -21.58 -34.55 3.26
C ARG A 191 -22.51 -35.71 3.53
N VAL A 192 -23.71 -35.67 2.96
CA VAL A 192 -24.62 -36.82 2.99
C VAL A 192 -24.05 -37.90 2.07
N ILE A 193 -23.90 -39.12 2.59
CA ILE A 193 -23.19 -40.21 1.91
C ILE A 193 -23.77 -40.47 0.51
N ASP A 194 -22.91 -40.74 -0.47
CA ASP A 194 -23.28 -40.97 -1.88
C ASP A 194 -24.04 -39.82 -2.57
N THR A 195 -23.97 -38.60 -2.02
CA THR A 195 -24.57 -37.40 -2.63
C THR A 195 -23.58 -36.23 -2.63
N GLU A 196 -23.95 -35.17 -3.34
CA GLU A 196 -23.31 -33.84 -3.32
C GLU A 196 -24.06 -32.87 -2.38
N VAL A 197 -24.80 -33.40 -1.40
CA VAL A 197 -25.52 -32.59 -0.41
C VAL A 197 -24.62 -32.36 0.79
N PHE A 198 -24.29 -31.09 1.03
CA PHE A 198 -23.40 -30.67 2.12
C PHE A 198 -24.18 -30.03 3.27
N ARG A 199 -23.70 -30.27 4.50
CA ARG A 199 -24.16 -29.60 5.72
C ARG A 199 -22.96 -28.87 6.32
N ILE A 200 -22.91 -27.56 6.08
CA ILE A 200 -21.81 -26.70 6.53
C ILE A 200 -22.34 -25.73 7.59
N GLU A 201 -21.68 -25.70 8.74
CA GLU A 201 -21.94 -24.74 9.81
C GLU A 201 -20.64 -24.10 10.27
N VAL A 202 -20.62 -22.77 10.26
CA VAL A 202 -19.49 -21.95 10.72
C VAL A 202 -19.96 -21.14 11.91
N GLU A 203 -19.21 -21.17 13.01
CA GLU A 203 -19.50 -20.38 14.20
C GLU A 203 -18.51 -19.23 14.33
N LEU A 204 -18.99 -18.00 14.22
CA LEU A 204 -18.21 -16.79 14.42
C LEU A 204 -18.33 -16.36 15.89
N SER A 205 -17.21 -16.42 16.62
CA SER A 205 -17.15 -16.07 18.05
C SER A 205 -16.81 -14.60 18.26
N ASP A 206 -15.95 -14.03 17.40
CA ASP A 206 -15.53 -12.63 17.45
C ASP A 206 -15.08 -12.12 16.06
N GLY A 207 -15.14 -10.81 15.85
CA GLY A 207 -14.71 -10.16 14.61
C GLY A 207 -15.69 -10.35 13.45
N GLY A 208 -15.23 -10.87 12.32
CA GLY A 208 -16.03 -11.03 11.10
C GLY A 208 -15.74 -12.31 10.31
N ALA A 209 -16.61 -12.59 9.33
CA ALA A 209 -16.41 -13.60 8.31
C ALA A 209 -17.01 -13.12 6.99
N GLU A 210 -16.30 -13.35 5.87
CA GLU A 210 -16.82 -13.06 4.53
C GLU A 210 -16.95 -14.39 3.78
N ALA A 211 -18.13 -14.71 3.27
CA ALA A 211 -18.40 -15.99 2.63
C ALA A 211 -18.97 -15.78 1.22
N GLN A 212 -18.38 -16.50 0.27
CA GLN A 212 -18.85 -16.60 -1.11
C GLN A 212 -19.34 -18.03 -1.33
N VAL A 213 -20.66 -18.21 -1.24
CA VAL A 213 -21.31 -19.51 -1.31
C VAL A 213 -21.80 -19.77 -2.72
N ARG A 214 -21.47 -20.96 -3.24
CA ARG A 214 -21.87 -21.37 -4.60
C ARG A 214 -23.38 -21.38 -4.81
N LYS A 215 -23.81 -20.98 -6.01
CA LYS A 215 -25.22 -20.94 -6.43
C LYS A 215 -25.73 -22.32 -6.87
N ASP A 216 -24.86 -23.10 -7.50
CA ASP A 216 -25.12 -24.39 -8.15
C ASP A 216 -24.95 -25.58 -7.20
N ARG A 217 -25.54 -25.50 -6.00
CA ARG A 217 -25.46 -26.56 -5.00
C ARG A 217 -26.63 -27.53 -5.10
N ALA A 218 -26.40 -28.78 -4.71
CA ALA A 218 -27.43 -29.81 -4.67
C ALA A 218 -28.59 -29.37 -3.76
N ALA A 219 -29.82 -29.64 -4.21
CA ALA A 219 -31.02 -29.38 -3.41
C ALA A 219 -30.94 -30.12 -2.07
N GLY A 220 -31.26 -29.43 -0.97
CA GLY A 220 -31.10 -29.94 0.40
C GLY A 220 -29.76 -29.60 1.06
N SER A 221 -28.81 -28.99 0.34
CA SER A 221 -27.57 -28.49 0.96
C SER A 221 -27.85 -27.30 1.88
N ALA A 222 -27.21 -27.28 3.05
CA ALA A 222 -27.34 -26.24 4.05
C ALA A 222 -26.00 -25.58 4.34
N PHE A 223 -26.00 -24.26 4.43
CA PHE A 223 -24.85 -23.48 4.86
C PHE A 223 -25.33 -22.41 5.82
N ASN A 224 -24.84 -22.49 7.06
CA ASN A 224 -25.23 -21.62 8.14
C ASN A 224 -23.99 -20.95 8.73
N VAL A 225 -24.10 -19.66 9.02
CA VAL A 225 -23.13 -18.95 9.87
C VAL A 225 -23.85 -18.58 11.15
N ARG A 226 -23.35 -19.08 12.27
CA ARG A 226 -23.88 -18.80 13.60
C ARG A 226 -22.99 -17.81 14.31
N THR A 227 -23.62 -16.82 14.94
CA THR A 227 -23.00 -15.81 15.80
C THR A 227 -23.60 -15.93 17.19
N ARG A 228 -23.25 -15.03 18.10
CA ARG A 228 -23.83 -15.04 19.46
C ARG A 228 -25.35 -14.88 19.44
N TYR A 229 -25.89 -14.02 18.57
CA TYR A 229 -27.31 -13.66 18.61
C TYR A 229 -28.11 -14.12 17.39
N ALA A 230 -27.45 -14.58 16.33
CA ALA A 230 -28.10 -14.90 15.07
C ALA A 230 -27.55 -16.14 14.35
N VAL A 231 -28.40 -16.74 13.52
CA VAL A 231 -28.05 -17.75 12.52
C VAL A 231 -28.42 -17.22 11.14
N SER A 232 -27.44 -17.20 10.24
CA SER A 232 -27.58 -16.76 8.85
C SER A 232 -27.58 -17.98 7.93
N GLY A 233 -28.76 -18.35 7.41
CA GLY A 233 -28.93 -19.45 6.46
C GLY A 233 -28.91 -18.95 5.02
N VAL A 234 -28.05 -19.54 4.18
CA VAL A 234 -27.75 -18.98 2.86
C VAL A 234 -27.86 -19.98 1.72
N ARG A 235 -28.25 -19.48 0.55
CA ARG A 235 -28.25 -20.24 -0.70
C ARG A 235 -27.74 -19.39 -1.84
N GLY A 236 -26.50 -19.64 -2.27
CA GLY A 236 -25.91 -18.96 -3.43
C GLY A 236 -25.69 -17.48 -3.19
N THR A 237 -24.99 -17.15 -2.11
CA THR A 237 -24.93 -15.80 -1.55
C THR A 237 -23.49 -15.37 -1.34
N THR A 238 -23.20 -14.10 -1.65
CA THR A 238 -21.98 -13.42 -1.20
C THR A 238 -22.38 -12.49 -0.06
N PHE A 239 -21.89 -12.77 1.14
CA PHE A 239 -22.31 -12.06 2.34
C PHE A 239 -21.20 -11.95 3.37
N ARG A 240 -21.39 -11.04 4.32
CA ARG A 240 -20.52 -10.80 5.45
C ARG A 240 -21.33 -10.95 6.72
N VAL A 241 -20.67 -11.42 7.76
CA VAL A 241 -21.22 -11.57 9.10
C VAL A 241 -20.23 -10.97 10.08
N SER A 242 -20.72 -10.21 11.04
CA SER A 242 -19.90 -9.59 12.06
C SER A 242 -20.47 -9.85 13.46
N GLN A 243 -19.58 -10.10 14.41
CA GLN A 243 -19.91 -10.09 15.83
C GLN A 243 -19.60 -8.69 16.37
N LEU A 244 -20.65 -7.89 16.55
CA LEU A 244 -20.56 -6.57 17.17
C LEU A 244 -20.58 -6.71 18.70
N ALA A 245 -20.26 -5.63 19.41
CA ALA A 245 -20.17 -5.65 20.88
C ALA A 245 -21.46 -6.12 21.57
N ALA A 246 -22.62 -5.67 21.09
CA ALA A 246 -23.94 -6.00 21.66
C ALA A 246 -24.94 -6.52 20.62
N ALA A 247 -24.44 -6.95 19.45
CA ALA A 247 -25.29 -7.38 18.34
C ALA A 247 -24.55 -8.29 17.35
N SER A 248 -25.28 -8.86 16.39
CA SER A 248 -24.73 -9.63 15.27
C SER A 248 -25.18 -9.00 13.96
N GLY A 249 -24.23 -8.58 13.13
CA GLY A 249 -24.47 -7.95 11.83
C GLY A 249 -24.44 -8.98 10.70
N THR A 250 -25.27 -8.78 9.69
CA THR A 250 -25.21 -9.52 8.43
C THR A 250 -25.40 -8.57 7.26
N GLU A 251 -24.46 -8.56 6.32
CA GLU A 251 -24.50 -7.76 5.10
C GLU A 251 -24.51 -8.66 3.87
N VAL A 252 -25.51 -8.51 3.00
CA VAL A 252 -25.67 -9.33 1.80
C VAL A 252 -25.26 -8.51 0.59
N ILE A 253 -24.20 -8.92 -0.09
CA ILE A 253 -23.73 -8.26 -1.32
C ILE A 253 -24.57 -8.74 -2.51
N GLU A 254 -24.75 -10.06 -2.61
CA GLU A 254 -25.46 -10.70 -3.70
C GLU A 254 -26.21 -11.93 -3.19
N GLY A 255 -27.41 -12.18 -3.70
CA GLY A 255 -28.26 -13.32 -3.32
C GLY A 255 -29.26 -12.93 -2.22
N GLY A 256 -29.42 -13.80 -1.22
CA GLY A 256 -30.26 -13.54 -0.05
C GLY A 256 -29.82 -14.38 1.15
N VAL A 257 -30.16 -13.91 2.35
CA VAL A 257 -29.91 -14.59 3.61
C VAL A 257 -31.18 -14.65 4.43
N ALA A 258 -31.56 -15.85 4.86
CA ALA A 258 -32.56 -16.02 5.91
C ALA A 258 -31.86 -15.82 7.26
N LEU A 259 -32.10 -14.67 7.90
CA LEU A 259 -31.49 -14.29 9.16
C LEU A 259 -32.47 -14.58 10.29
N ALA A 260 -32.09 -15.46 11.21
CA ALA A 260 -32.90 -15.81 12.37
C ALA A 260 -32.18 -15.46 13.67
N GLY A 261 -32.88 -14.73 14.55
CA GLY A 261 -32.51 -14.59 15.95
C GLY A 261 -33.51 -15.35 16.84
N ARG A 262 -33.29 -15.32 18.16
CA ARG A 262 -34.18 -16.04 19.09
C ARG A 262 -35.64 -15.55 19.04
N ALA A 263 -35.85 -14.26 18.76
CA ALA A 263 -37.13 -13.58 18.91
C ALA A 263 -37.85 -13.36 17.57
N GLY A 264 -37.20 -13.64 16.44
CA GLY A 264 -37.78 -13.47 15.12
C GLY A 264 -36.81 -13.81 14.00
N ALA A 265 -37.32 -13.79 12.78
CA ALA A 265 -36.54 -14.01 11.57
C ALA A 265 -36.89 -12.94 10.52
N VAL A 266 -35.94 -12.68 9.63
CA VAL A 266 -36.10 -11.75 8.52
C VAL A 266 -35.28 -12.22 7.32
N ASP A 267 -35.82 -12.05 6.12
CA ASP A 267 -35.05 -12.27 4.90
C ASP A 267 -34.30 -10.99 4.54
N VAL A 268 -32.99 -11.10 4.37
CA VAL A 268 -32.11 -9.99 3.97
C VAL A 268 -31.76 -10.15 2.50
N PRO A 269 -32.27 -9.29 1.61
CA PRO A 269 -31.97 -9.37 0.18
C PRO A 269 -30.56 -8.82 -0.14
N GLY A 270 -30.05 -9.16 -1.32
CA GLY A 270 -28.81 -8.58 -1.84
C GLY A 270 -28.85 -7.05 -1.89
N GLY A 271 -27.75 -6.43 -1.47
CA GLY A 271 -27.59 -4.99 -1.30
C GLY A 271 -28.15 -4.42 0.02
N ALA A 272 -28.59 -5.28 0.94
CA ALA A 272 -29.05 -4.88 2.26
C ALA A 272 -28.27 -5.56 3.39
N GLY A 273 -28.39 -5.00 4.60
CA GLY A 273 -27.94 -5.63 5.83
C GLY A 273 -29.01 -5.61 6.91
N SER A 274 -28.83 -6.40 7.95
CA SER A 274 -29.67 -6.41 9.15
C SER A 274 -28.81 -6.71 10.37
N VAL A 275 -29.24 -6.19 11.51
CA VAL A 275 -28.58 -6.40 12.81
C VAL A 275 -29.56 -7.14 13.72
N VAL A 276 -29.06 -8.17 14.39
CA VAL A 276 -29.78 -8.87 15.46
C VAL A 276 -29.23 -8.39 16.79
N ASP A 277 -30.09 -7.79 17.60
CA ASP A 277 -29.71 -7.29 18.92
C ASP A 277 -29.48 -8.43 19.93
N GLU A 278 -29.03 -8.06 21.13
CA GLU A 278 -28.83 -8.98 22.25
C GLU A 278 -30.10 -9.73 22.69
N ARG A 279 -31.30 -9.21 22.39
CA ARG A 279 -32.58 -9.89 22.63
C ARG A 279 -32.89 -10.94 21.57
N GLY A 280 -32.11 -10.99 20.49
CA GLY A 280 -32.33 -11.89 19.38
C GLY A 280 -33.39 -11.38 18.41
N GLN A 281 -33.70 -10.09 18.41
CA GLN A 281 -34.65 -9.48 17.48
C GLN A 281 -33.90 -8.92 16.27
N PRO A 282 -34.15 -9.41 15.05
CA PRO A 282 -33.61 -8.79 13.84
C PRO A 282 -34.27 -7.44 13.56
N SER A 283 -33.47 -6.48 13.09
CA SER A 283 -33.97 -5.24 12.50
C SER A 283 -34.54 -5.48 11.10
N ALA A 284 -35.39 -4.57 10.63
CA ALA A 284 -35.75 -4.54 9.20
C ALA A 284 -34.47 -4.43 8.33
N PRO A 285 -34.43 -5.05 7.15
CA PRO A 285 -33.29 -4.92 6.24
C PRO A 285 -33.15 -3.48 5.76
N VAL A 286 -31.91 -3.02 5.68
CA VAL A 286 -31.56 -1.65 5.33
C VAL A 286 -30.51 -1.65 4.23
N ALA A 287 -30.65 -0.73 3.28
CA ALA A 287 -29.71 -0.63 2.16
C ALA A 287 -28.29 -0.40 2.67
N LEU A 288 -27.33 -1.14 2.09
CA LEU A 288 -25.91 -0.96 2.36
C LEU A 288 -25.45 0.40 1.82
N LEU A 289 -24.48 1.02 2.51
CA LEU A 289 -23.86 2.25 2.03
C LEU A 289 -23.24 2.04 0.63
N PRO A 290 -23.31 3.04 -0.26
CA PRO A 290 -22.74 2.93 -1.59
C PRO A 290 -21.21 2.79 -1.53
N ALA A 291 -20.63 2.20 -2.57
CA ALA A 291 -19.19 2.07 -2.71
C ALA A 291 -18.52 3.47 -2.83
N PRO A 292 -17.34 3.69 -2.22
CA PRO A 292 -16.63 4.96 -2.37
C PRO A 292 -16.23 5.24 -3.82
N GLN A 293 -16.24 6.51 -4.21
CA GLN A 293 -15.87 6.93 -5.56
C GLN A 293 -14.51 7.63 -5.55
N PHE A 294 -13.49 6.97 -6.10
CA PHE A 294 -12.16 7.57 -6.27
C PHE A 294 -12.16 8.47 -7.52
N ALA A 295 -12.08 9.78 -7.32
CA ALA A 295 -12.11 10.75 -8.42
C ALA A 295 -10.80 10.81 -9.23
N GLN A 296 -9.68 10.41 -8.62
CA GLN A 296 -8.35 10.44 -9.21
C GLN A 296 -7.58 9.18 -8.80
N PRO A 297 -6.59 8.73 -9.62
CA PRO A 297 -5.63 7.74 -9.19
C PRO A 297 -4.94 8.17 -7.90
N LEU A 298 -4.69 7.23 -7.00
CA LEU A 298 -3.94 7.52 -5.79
C LEU A 298 -2.48 7.86 -6.17
N PRO A 299 -1.86 8.82 -5.47
CA PRO A 299 -0.46 9.13 -5.69
C PRO A 299 0.40 7.94 -5.26
N ARG A 300 1.65 7.93 -5.74
CA ARG A 300 2.69 7.09 -5.16
C ARG A 300 3.06 7.64 -3.78
N TYR A 301 3.12 6.76 -2.79
CA TYR A 301 3.54 7.09 -1.44
C TYR A 301 5.02 6.80 -1.25
N GLU A 302 5.73 7.73 -0.62
CA GLU A 302 7.19 7.74 -0.55
C GLU A 302 7.72 7.78 0.89
N THR A 303 6.84 7.53 1.87
CA THR A 303 7.17 7.56 3.29
C THR A 303 6.77 6.24 3.97
N LEU A 304 7.51 5.85 5.01
CA LEU A 304 7.27 4.60 5.75
C LEU A 304 5.95 4.60 6.53
N SER A 305 5.50 5.79 6.91
CA SER A 305 4.18 6.08 7.47
C SER A 305 3.48 7.01 6.51
N PHE A 306 2.28 6.65 6.05
CA PHE A 306 1.55 7.45 5.09
C PHE A 306 0.05 7.43 5.34
N ALA A 307 -0.57 8.57 5.04
CA ALA A 307 -2.00 8.79 5.19
C ALA A 307 -2.67 8.82 3.82
N VAL A 308 -3.67 7.96 3.64
CA VAL A 308 -4.51 7.89 2.44
C VAL A 308 -5.81 8.62 2.72
N ARG A 309 -6.10 9.67 1.94
CA ARG A 309 -7.41 10.35 1.99
C ARG A 309 -8.45 9.46 1.31
N LEU A 310 -9.57 9.25 1.98
CA LEU A 310 -10.68 8.41 1.51
C LEU A 310 -11.80 9.29 0.95
N PRO A 311 -12.51 8.86 -0.09
CA PRO A 311 -13.73 9.54 -0.54
C PRO A 311 -14.78 9.58 0.58
N ALA A 312 -15.43 10.73 0.78
CA ALA A 312 -16.54 10.84 1.71
C ALA A 312 -17.72 9.97 1.25
N ILE A 313 -18.39 9.27 2.17
CA ILE A 313 -19.55 8.42 1.88
C ILE A 313 -20.70 8.93 2.74
N ALA A 314 -21.81 9.32 2.12
CA ALA A 314 -22.98 9.80 2.86
C ALA A 314 -23.51 8.69 3.79
N GLY A 315 -23.73 9.02 5.07
CA GLY A 315 -24.21 8.07 6.08
C GLY A 315 -23.12 7.21 6.72
N ALA A 316 -21.86 7.30 6.28
CA ALA A 316 -20.74 6.64 6.95
C ALA A 316 -20.34 7.39 8.22
N VAL A 317 -20.24 6.67 9.34
CA VAL A 317 -19.69 7.17 10.63
C VAL A 317 -18.26 6.68 10.87
N ALA A 318 -17.83 5.67 10.11
CA ALA A 318 -16.48 5.17 10.07
C ALA A 318 -16.18 4.54 8.70
N TYR A 319 -14.92 4.20 8.50
CA TYR A 319 -14.40 3.57 7.29
C TYR A 319 -13.57 2.37 7.70
N ARG A 320 -13.63 1.30 6.90
CA ARG A 320 -12.59 0.27 6.91
C ARG A 320 -11.80 0.38 5.62
N ALA A 321 -10.49 0.52 5.76
CA ALA A 321 -9.54 0.51 4.66
C ALA A 321 -8.58 -0.68 4.83
N ARG A 322 -8.37 -1.45 3.76
CA ARG A 322 -7.45 -2.59 3.71
C ARG A 322 -6.44 -2.35 2.60
N LEU A 323 -5.18 -2.68 2.85
CA LEU A 323 -4.17 -2.79 1.80
C LEU A 323 -3.90 -4.25 1.52
N VAL A 324 -4.07 -4.61 0.26
CA VAL A 324 -3.91 -5.96 -0.25
C VAL A 324 -2.78 -5.93 -1.28
N GLN A 325 -1.90 -6.92 -1.30
CA GLN A 325 -0.84 -6.97 -2.32
C GLN A 325 -1.48 -7.08 -3.72
N ALA A 326 -0.91 -6.43 -4.73
CA ALA A 326 -1.45 -6.46 -6.10
C ALA A 326 -1.18 -7.77 -6.87
N ASP A 327 -0.82 -8.88 -6.21
CA ASP A 327 -0.49 -10.14 -6.85
C ASP A 327 -1.73 -10.83 -7.49
N GLY A 328 -1.60 -11.17 -8.77
CA GLY A 328 -2.69 -11.45 -9.71
C GLY A 328 -3.44 -12.77 -9.58
N GLY A 329 -3.73 -13.27 -8.37
CA GLY A 329 -4.53 -14.50 -8.24
C GLY A 329 -5.05 -14.82 -6.82
N GLY A 330 -6.37 -14.69 -6.64
CA GLY A 330 -7.08 -15.05 -5.40
C GLY A 330 -7.80 -13.86 -4.74
N ALA A 331 -8.67 -14.10 -3.75
CA ALA A 331 -9.16 -13.05 -2.87
C ALA A 331 -8.01 -12.70 -1.89
N PRO A 332 -7.22 -11.65 -2.14
CA PRO A 332 -5.90 -11.57 -1.54
C PRO A 332 -6.02 -11.03 -0.11
N LEU A 333 -5.21 -11.60 0.79
CA LEU A 333 -5.30 -11.29 2.21
C LEU A 333 -4.77 -9.88 2.49
N PRO A 334 -5.41 -9.12 3.40
CA PRO A 334 -4.90 -7.80 3.77
C PRO A 334 -3.51 -7.92 4.40
N ARG A 335 -2.57 -7.10 3.94
CA ARG A 335 -1.24 -6.86 4.53
C ARG A 335 -1.29 -5.82 5.64
N ALA A 336 -2.25 -4.91 5.56
CA ALA A 336 -2.58 -3.95 6.61
C ALA A 336 -4.07 -3.60 6.57
N GLN A 337 -4.61 -3.18 7.71
CA GLN A 337 -5.97 -2.63 7.81
C GLN A 337 -5.99 -1.43 8.76
N ALA A 338 -6.95 -0.53 8.53
CA ALA A 338 -7.28 0.56 9.43
C ALA A 338 -8.81 0.70 9.52
N VAL A 339 -9.30 0.98 10.72
CA VAL A 339 -10.68 1.43 10.96
C VAL A 339 -10.60 2.84 11.53
N THR A 340 -11.25 3.79 10.87
CA THR A 340 -11.11 5.22 11.15
C THR A 340 -12.48 5.90 11.12
N ARG A 341 -12.68 6.93 11.96
CA ARG A 341 -13.89 7.77 11.93
C ARG A 341 -13.77 8.94 10.96
N GLU A 342 -12.54 9.33 10.65
CA GLU A 342 -12.25 10.37 9.68
C GLU A 342 -12.03 9.74 8.29
N PRO A 343 -12.26 10.47 7.19
CA PRO A 343 -11.98 9.98 5.84
C PRO A 343 -10.47 9.96 5.54
N VAL A 344 -9.66 9.45 6.46
CA VAL A 344 -8.21 9.31 6.37
C VAL A 344 -7.79 8.01 7.03
N ALA A 345 -7.14 7.13 6.28
CA ALA A 345 -6.54 5.90 6.78
C ALA A 345 -5.02 6.03 6.83
N VAL A 346 -4.40 5.64 7.95
CA VAL A 346 -2.95 5.66 8.13
C VAL A 346 -2.42 4.24 8.08
N PHE A 347 -1.32 4.06 7.35
CA PHE A 347 -0.62 2.78 7.23
C PHE A 347 0.87 2.96 7.48
N ASP A 348 1.47 1.96 8.13
CA ASP A 348 2.86 1.98 8.59
C ASP A 348 3.56 0.65 8.31
N GLY A 349 4.88 0.68 8.21
CA GLY A 349 5.72 -0.51 8.28
C GLY A 349 5.61 -1.48 7.10
N LEU A 350 4.90 -1.09 6.03
CA LEU A 350 4.74 -1.91 4.83
C LEU A 350 6.04 -1.96 4.00
N PRO A 351 6.37 -3.11 3.38
CA PRO A 351 7.39 -3.20 2.35
C PRO A 351 7.04 -2.38 1.12
N ASP A 352 8.06 -1.92 0.39
CA ASP A 352 7.84 -1.28 -0.92
C ASP A 352 7.16 -2.27 -1.89
N GLY A 353 6.26 -1.76 -2.73
CA GLY A 353 5.55 -2.56 -3.71
C GLY A 353 4.21 -1.97 -4.14
N ASP A 354 3.53 -2.70 -5.00
CA ASP A 354 2.19 -2.37 -5.48
C ASP A 354 1.11 -3.07 -4.67
N TYR A 355 0.12 -2.28 -4.28
CA TYR A 355 -1.01 -2.67 -3.45
C TYR A 355 -2.32 -2.26 -4.11
N THR A 356 -3.39 -2.94 -3.73
CA THR A 356 -4.77 -2.53 -3.93
C THR A 356 -5.33 -2.05 -2.60
N LEU A 357 -5.72 -0.78 -2.53
CA LEU A 357 -6.51 -0.25 -1.44
C LEU A 357 -7.96 -0.67 -1.63
N VAL A 358 -8.56 -1.31 -0.63
CA VAL A 358 -9.98 -1.67 -0.60
C VAL A 358 -10.66 -0.91 0.53
N VAL A 359 -11.71 -0.13 0.21
CA VAL A 359 -12.36 0.77 1.17
C VAL A 359 -13.86 0.52 1.18
N ARG A 360 -14.45 0.51 2.39
CA ARG A 360 -15.88 0.47 2.64
C ARG A 360 -16.28 1.43 3.75
N GLY A 361 -17.45 2.04 3.62
CA GLY A 361 -18.07 2.84 4.68
C GLY A 361 -18.71 1.94 5.74
N ILE A 362 -18.81 2.42 6.98
CA ILE A 362 -19.49 1.78 8.10
C ILE A 362 -20.59 2.73 8.57
N ASP A 363 -21.82 2.24 8.65
CA ASP A 363 -22.95 3.04 9.10
C ASP A 363 -23.07 3.11 10.64
N ALA A 364 -24.04 3.89 11.14
CA ALA A 364 -24.27 4.07 12.58
C ALA A 364 -24.68 2.78 13.33
N ARG A 365 -25.08 1.72 12.62
CA ARG A 365 -25.42 0.41 13.19
C ARG A 365 -24.23 -0.54 13.20
N GLY A 366 -23.09 -0.13 12.64
CA GLY A 366 -21.90 -0.96 12.46
C GLY A 366 -21.93 -1.83 11.21
N LEU A 367 -22.95 -1.68 10.34
CA LEU A 367 -23.02 -2.41 9.08
C LEU A 367 -22.08 -1.78 8.07
N GLU A 368 -21.39 -2.62 7.32
CA GLU A 368 -20.42 -2.17 6.33
C GLU A 368 -21.02 -2.13 4.92
N GLY A 369 -20.77 -1.04 4.19
CA GLY A 369 -21.26 -0.82 2.82
C GLY A 369 -20.60 -1.70 1.75
N PHE A 370 -20.90 -1.37 0.49
CA PHE A 370 -20.16 -1.90 -0.65
C PHE A 370 -18.71 -1.40 -0.65
N GLU A 371 -17.81 -2.22 -1.19
CA GLU A 371 -16.40 -1.87 -1.32
C GLU A 371 -16.08 -1.26 -2.69
N ALA A 372 -15.09 -0.37 -2.72
CA ALA A 372 -14.40 0.02 -3.93
C ALA A 372 -12.90 -0.16 -3.74
N SER A 373 -12.20 -0.38 -4.85
CA SER A 373 -10.76 -0.56 -4.87
C SER A 373 -10.05 0.51 -5.68
N ALA A 374 -8.82 0.83 -5.29
CA ALA A 374 -7.93 1.71 -6.02
C ALA A 374 -6.48 1.21 -5.95
N PRO A 375 -5.70 1.28 -7.05
CA PRO A 375 -4.29 0.92 -7.03
C PRO A 375 -3.50 1.93 -6.19
N LEU A 376 -2.49 1.44 -5.46
CA LEU A 376 -1.60 2.22 -4.61
C LEU A 376 -0.18 1.67 -4.72
N THR A 377 0.80 2.54 -4.98
CA THR A 377 2.22 2.16 -4.98
C THR A 377 2.92 2.78 -3.78
N LEU A 378 3.65 1.96 -3.03
CA LEU A 378 4.53 2.39 -1.95
C LEU A 378 6.00 2.22 -2.38
N LYS A 379 6.76 3.33 -2.38
CA LYS A 379 8.21 3.33 -2.59
C LYS A 379 8.89 4.24 -1.58
N ALA A 380 8.99 3.76 -0.34
CA ALA A 380 9.55 4.52 0.76
C ALA A 380 11.04 4.24 1.00
N ARG A 381 11.61 3.22 0.35
CA ARG A 381 12.99 2.79 0.56
C ARG A 381 13.79 2.87 -0.75
N PRO A 382 15.13 2.87 -0.69
CA PRO A 382 15.93 3.21 0.48
C PRO A 382 15.63 4.63 0.99
N VAL A 383 15.68 4.83 2.30
CA VAL A 383 15.36 6.13 2.92
C VAL A 383 16.41 7.20 2.54
N PRO A 384 16.03 8.48 2.43
CA PRO A 384 16.99 9.54 2.13
C PRO A 384 17.99 9.74 3.28
N PRO A 385 19.23 10.16 3.00
CA PRO A 385 20.21 10.49 4.03
C PRO A 385 19.76 11.64 4.94
N ILE A 386 20.16 11.59 6.21
CA ILE A 386 20.04 12.71 7.15
C ILE A 386 21.22 13.67 6.90
N LYS A 387 20.90 14.95 6.68
CA LYS A 387 21.86 16.01 6.39
C LYS A 387 22.53 16.50 7.68
N GLN A 388 23.85 16.56 7.70
CA GLN A 388 24.64 17.02 8.86
C GLN A 388 25.25 18.42 8.63
N ALA A 389 25.74 18.67 7.42
CA ALA A 389 26.28 19.98 7.02
C ALA A 389 26.09 20.17 5.51
N PRO A 390 25.89 21.42 5.03
CA PRO A 390 25.44 22.59 5.80
C PRO A 390 24.09 22.32 6.49
N ALA A 391 23.94 22.81 7.72
CA ALA A 391 22.67 22.69 8.45
C ALA A 391 21.60 23.62 7.86
N ALA A 392 20.34 23.42 8.24
CA ALA A 392 19.25 24.28 7.81
C ALA A 392 19.49 25.73 8.23
N ASP A 393 19.37 26.62 7.26
CA ASP A 393 19.56 28.07 7.36
C ASP A 393 20.95 28.48 7.90
N ALA A 394 21.93 27.58 7.78
CA ALA A 394 23.31 27.89 8.15
C ALA A 394 23.95 28.89 7.18
N GLU A 395 24.82 29.74 7.72
CA GLU A 395 25.71 30.57 6.92
C GLU A 395 27.07 29.88 6.75
N HIS A 396 27.51 29.75 5.50
CA HIS A 396 28.84 29.29 5.14
C HIS A 396 29.68 30.49 4.72
N PHE A 397 30.77 30.74 5.44
CA PHE A 397 31.57 31.97 5.31
C PHE A 397 32.83 31.74 4.49
N GLY A 398 32.73 31.94 3.17
CA GLY A 398 33.85 31.81 2.22
C GLY A 398 34.44 30.41 2.12
N GLY A 399 35.28 30.20 1.11
CA GLY A 399 35.92 28.91 0.84
C GLY A 399 34.98 27.85 0.22
N PRO A 400 35.50 26.63 -0.01
CA PRO A 400 34.73 25.56 -0.63
C PRO A 400 33.69 24.96 0.33
N VAL A 401 32.46 24.81 -0.15
CA VAL A 401 31.37 24.17 0.57
C VAL A 401 31.51 22.65 0.47
N GLN A 402 31.44 21.98 1.62
CA GLN A 402 31.38 20.53 1.70
C GLN A 402 30.11 20.12 2.44
N ALA A 403 29.29 19.30 1.80
CA ALA A 403 28.16 18.67 2.46
C ALA A 403 28.55 17.32 3.07
N ARG A 404 27.98 17.02 4.23
CA ARG A 404 28.11 15.75 4.95
C ARG A 404 26.74 15.25 5.35
N PHE A 405 26.55 13.94 5.27
CA PHE A 405 25.27 13.30 5.52
C PHE A 405 25.47 11.86 5.96
N THR A 406 24.43 11.23 6.51
CA THR A 406 24.49 9.84 6.98
C THR A 406 24.47 8.84 5.82
N GLU A 407 24.94 7.62 6.05
CA GLU A 407 24.82 6.51 5.11
C GLU A 407 23.76 5.51 5.60
N PRO A 408 22.56 5.47 4.98
CA PRO A 408 21.55 4.47 5.32
C PRO A 408 22.01 3.06 4.90
N ALA A 409 21.61 2.05 5.66
CA ALA A 409 21.98 0.66 5.37
C ALA A 409 21.46 0.19 4.00
N GLY A 410 22.25 -0.62 3.29
CA GLY A 410 21.88 -1.21 1.99
C GLY A 410 21.91 -0.24 0.80
N VAL A 411 22.46 0.96 0.98
CA VAL A 411 22.64 1.96 -0.08
C VAL A 411 23.99 1.74 -0.77
N SER A 412 24.01 1.75 -2.10
CA SER A 412 25.25 1.63 -2.89
C SER A 412 25.76 2.98 -3.39
N ARG A 413 24.85 3.94 -3.63
CA ARG A 413 25.14 5.30 -4.09
C ARG A 413 24.10 6.30 -3.58
N PHE A 414 24.44 7.58 -3.65
CA PHE A 414 23.54 8.68 -3.40
C PHE A 414 23.34 9.49 -4.67
N ARG A 415 22.19 10.14 -4.77
CA ARG A 415 21.93 11.20 -5.74
C ARG A 415 21.77 12.51 -4.99
N ALA A 416 22.34 13.57 -5.52
CA ALA A 416 22.36 14.87 -4.86
C ALA A 416 22.00 15.97 -5.84
N GLN A 417 21.20 16.93 -5.40
CA GLN A 417 20.81 18.10 -6.16
C GLN A 417 21.09 19.36 -5.34
N LEU A 418 21.66 20.36 -6.00
CA LEU A 418 21.92 21.70 -5.47
C LEU A 418 21.30 22.71 -6.42
N VAL A 419 20.54 23.63 -5.86
CA VAL A 419 19.94 24.77 -6.57
C VAL A 419 20.32 26.07 -5.87
N ARG A 420 20.43 27.14 -6.64
CA ARG A 420 20.52 28.51 -6.14
C ARG A 420 19.14 29.13 -6.12
N ILE A 421 18.84 29.92 -5.10
CA ILE A 421 17.56 30.60 -4.96
C ILE A 421 17.71 32.03 -5.47
N GLU A 422 16.94 32.36 -6.51
CA GLU A 422 16.90 33.69 -7.12
C GLU A 422 15.45 34.19 -7.12
N GLY A 423 15.13 35.06 -6.16
CA GLY A 423 13.75 35.39 -5.83
C GLY A 423 12.97 34.15 -5.36
N GLU A 424 11.89 33.81 -6.05
CA GLU A 424 11.09 32.61 -5.77
C GLU A 424 11.51 31.38 -6.61
N ARG A 425 12.52 31.52 -7.49
CA ARG A 425 12.94 30.46 -8.42
C ARG A 425 14.10 29.63 -7.87
N ARG A 426 14.05 28.33 -8.14
CA ARG A 426 15.18 27.39 -7.98
C ARG A 426 15.93 27.27 -9.29
N VAL A 427 17.17 27.77 -9.33
CA VAL A 427 18.07 27.66 -10.47
C VAL A 427 19.00 26.45 -10.25
N PRO A 428 18.97 25.42 -11.12
CA PRO A 428 19.86 24.26 -10.98
C PRO A 428 21.34 24.68 -11.00
N VAL A 429 22.11 24.18 -10.03
CA VAL A 429 23.56 24.42 -9.93
C VAL A 429 24.31 23.12 -10.20
N ALA A 430 23.90 22.04 -9.53
CA ALA A 430 24.53 20.72 -9.70
C ALA A 430 23.53 19.59 -9.45
N GLU A 431 23.65 18.53 -10.22
CA GLU A 431 23.02 17.23 -9.99
C GLU A 431 24.06 16.13 -10.21
N THR A 432 24.29 15.30 -9.19
CA THR A 432 25.40 14.33 -9.22
C THR A 432 25.07 13.03 -8.49
N SER A 433 25.85 12.00 -8.78
CA SER A 433 25.86 10.73 -8.05
C SER A 433 27.11 10.61 -7.18
N LEU A 434 26.95 10.14 -5.96
CA LEU A 434 28.01 10.06 -4.95
C LEU A 434 28.15 8.62 -4.45
N THR A 435 29.37 8.20 -4.14
CA THR A 435 29.70 6.89 -3.56
C THR A 435 30.18 6.98 -2.11
N SER A 436 30.23 8.19 -1.54
CA SER A 436 30.65 8.42 -0.15
C SER A 436 29.69 9.42 0.52
N PRO A 437 29.57 9.40 1.87
CA PRO A 437 28.67 10.27 2.64
C PRO A 437 29.10 11.74 2.71
N GLN A 438 29.80 12.21 1.68
CA GLN A 438 30.34 13.55 1.55
C GLN A 438 30.21 14.04 0.12
N TRP A 439 29.90 15.33 -0.04
CA TRP A 439 29.82 16.00 -1.33
C TRP A 439 30.64 17.29 -1.31
N PRO A 440 31.79 17.34 -2.01
CA PRO A 440 32.49 18.60 -2.25
C PRO A 440 31.69 19.42 -3.28
N MET A 441 30.85 20.34 -2.81
CA MET A 441 30.10 21.25 -3.68
C MET A 441 31.01 22.29 -4.34
N GLY A 442 32.23 22.46 -3.82
CA GLY A 442 33.24 23.37 -4.34
C GLY A 442 32.99 24.81 -3.91
N GLU A 443 33.64 25.75 -4.59
CA GLU A 443 33.42 27.18 -4.35
C GLU A 443 32.10 27.61 -4.97
N LEU A 444 31.18 28.06 -4.10
CA LEU A 444 29.89 28.58 -4.51
C LEU A 444 29.91 30.11 -4.44
N PRO A 445 29.32 30.81 -5.43
CA PRO A 445 29.10 32.25 -5.32
C PRO A 445 28.30 32.62 -4.07
N ALA A 446 28.42 33.87 -3.63
CA ALA A 446 27.58 34.38 -2.57
C ALA A 446 26.08 34.30 -2.97
N GLY A 447 25.24 33.86 -2.04
CA GLY A 447 23.81 33.72 -2.27
C GLY A 447 23.15 32.62 -1.43
N ARG A 448 21.85 32.45 -1.60
CA ARG A 448 21.06 31.40 -0.94
C ARG A 448 20.99 30.15 -1.83
N TYR A 449 21.15 28.99 -1.22
CA TYR A 449 21.13 27.70 -1.89
C TYR A 449 20.17 26.76 -1.18
N GLU A 450 19.60 25.82 -1.94
CA GLU A 450 18.87 24.68 -1.40
C GLU A 450 19.47 23.39 -1.95
N TRP A 451 19.56 22.37 -1.12
CA TRP A 451 20.07 21.07 -1.52
C TRP A 451 19.24 19.92 -0.95
N ARG A 452 19.20 18.81 -1.68
CA ARG A 452 18.54 17.58 -1.28
C ARG A 452 19.31 16.35 -1.72
N LEU A 453 19.02 15.23 -1.07
CA LEU A 453 19.67 13.95 -1.28
C LEU A 453 18.62 12.86 -1.51
N GLY A 454 18.97 11.83 -2.26
CA GLY A 454 18.23 10.58 -2.35
C GLY A 454 19.20 9.40 -2.31
N SER A 455 18.72 8.27 -1.81
CA SER A 455 19.49 7.03 -1.75
C SER A 455 19.23 6.16 -2.97
N VAL A 456 20.23 5.38 -3.37
CA VAL A 456 20.13 4.40 -4.45
C VAL A 456 20.68 3.06 -3.96
N ALA A 457 19.84 2.03 -4.01
CA ALA A 457 20.21 0.65 -3.73
C ALA A 457 20.34 -0.14 -5.04
N GLY A 458 20.66 -1.43 -4.94
CA GLY A 458 20.78 -2.32 -6.10
C GLY A 458 22.07 -2.11 -6.91
N THR A 459 22.08 -2.71 -8.10
CA THR A 459 23.25 -2.71 -8.99
C THR A 459 23.21 -1.53 -9.97
N PRO A 460 24.34 -1.17 -10.61
CA PRO A 460 24.34 -0.19 -11.69
C PRO A 460 23.42 -0.53 -12.86
N ALA A 461 23.21 -1.80 -13.16
CA ALA A 461 22.32 -2.24 -14.24
C ALA A 461 20.83 -2.21 -13.85
N ALA A 462 20.52 -2.29 -12.56
CA ALA A 462 19.17 -2.25 -12.02
C ALA A 462 19.14 -1.39 -10.73
N PRO A 463 19.27 -0.05 -10.86
CA PRO A 463 19.27 0.84 -9.72
C PRO A 463 17.88 0.92 -9.09
N ASP A 464 17.83 0.73 -7.77
CA ASP A 464 16.62 0.96 -6.98
C ASP A 464 16.66 2.35 -6.34
N PHE A 465 15.93 3.29 -6.93
CA PHE A 465 15.88 4.67 -6.47
C PHE A 465 14.90 4.83 -5.31
N GLY A 466 15.42 5.24 -4.16
CA GLY A 466 14.62 5.69 -3.04
C GLY A 466 14.07 7.10 -3.26
N PRO A 467 13.11 7.55 -2.45
CA PRO A 467 12.56 8.89 -2.58
C PRO A 467 13.60 10.00 -2.33
N TRP A 468 13.28 11.20 -2.80
CA TRP A 468 14.07 12.38 -2.46
C TRP A 468 13.75 12.80 -1.02
N GLY A 469 14.78 13.17 -0.26
CA GLY A 469 14.59 13.88 1.00
C GLY A 469 14.14 15.32 0.77
N GLU A 470 13.75 15.97 1.86
CA GLU A 470 13.38 17.38 1.87
C GLU A 470 14.51 18.29 1.36
N TRP A 471 14.14 19.48 0.89
CA TRP A 471 15.12 20.54 0.63
C TRP A 471 15.66 21.12 1.94
N THR A 472 16.96 21.41 2.01
CA THR A 472 17.57 22.20 3.09
C THR A 472 18.21 23.44 2.52
N ALA A 473 17.90 24.59 3.10
CA ALA A 473 18.50 25.85 2.72
C ALA A 473 19.79 26.14 3.50
N PHE A 474 20.72 26.86 2.87
CA PHE A 474 21.86 27.50 3.51
C PHE A 474 22.27 28.74 2.71
N ALA A 475 23.05 29.64 3.30
CA ALA A 475 23.57 30.82 2.63
C ALA A 475 25.09 30.75 2.52
N VAL A 476 25.62 31.15 1.37
CA VAL A 476 27.05 31.38 1.18
C VAL A 476 27.30 32.86 1.31
N VAL A 477 28.09 33.23 2.31
CA VAL A 477 28.50 34.58 2.63
C VAL A 477 29.96 34.74 2.21
N PRO A 478 30.33 35.82 1.50
CA PRO A 478 31.71 36.00 1.08
C PRO A 478 32.63 36.17 2.30
N ALA A 479 33.87 35.69 2.18
CA ALA A 479 34.93 36.04 3.11
C ALA A 479 35.15 37.57 3.09
N PRO A 480 35.62 38.18 4.19
CA PRO A 480 35.99 39.58 4.15
C PRO A 480 37.10 39.80 3.12
N PRO A 481 37.07 40.91 2.36
CA PRO A 481 38.17 41.28 1.48
C PRO A 481 39.47 41.49 2.28
N ALA A 482 40.58 41.44 1.55
CA ALA A 482 41.91 41.65 2.11
C ALA A 482 42.00 42.98 2.90
N ALA A 483 42.63 42.92 4.07
CA ALA A 483 42.90 44.12 4.85
C ALA A 483 43.91 45.02 4.11
N SER A 484 43.62 46.31 4.05
CA SER A 484 44.51 47.35 3.56
C SER A 484 45.17 48.07 4.74
N VAL A 485 46.43 48.45 4.53
CA VAL A 485 47.22 49.22 5.50
C VAL A 485 47.12 50.69 5.16
N GLY A 486 46.71 51.51 6.12
CA GLY A 486 46.70 52.96 5.99
C GLY A 486 48.13 53.54 5.93
N PRO A 487 48.28 54.85 5.70
CA PRO A 487 49.60 55.49 5.70
C PRO A 487 50.35 55.20 7.01
N ASP A 488 51.64 54.87 6.90
CA ASP A 488 52.49 54.69 8.07
C ASP A 488 52.60 56.02 8.81
N THR A 489 52.15 56.03 10.06
CA THR A 489 52.31 57.17 10.98
C THR A 489 53.17 56.68 12.12
N ASP A 490 54.15 57.49 12.56
CA ASP A 490 55.24 57.06 13.47
C ASP A 490 54.78 56.34 14.76
N GLU A 491 53.51 56.53 15.16
CA GLU A 491 52.93 56.00 16.40
C GLU A 491 51.83 54.93 16.20
N THR A 492 51.08 54.96 15.10
CA THR A 492 49.86 54.14 14.94
C THR A 492 49.81 53.41 13.60
N LEU A 493 49.65 52.09 13.66
CA LEU A 493 49.29 51.26 12.50
C LEU A 493 47.76 51.27 12.33
N ARG A 494 47.29 51.72 11.17
CA ARG A 494 45.86 51.71 10.82
C ARG A 494 45.58 50.64 9.78
N LEU A 495 44.62 49.78 10.08
CA LEU A 495 44.16 48.70 9.21
C LEU A 495 42.69 48.97 8.86
N SER A 496 42.32 48.68 7.62
CA SER A 496 40.92 48.76 7.17
C SER A 496 40.60 47.67 6.18
N TRP A 497 39.38 47.14 6.20
CA TRP A 497 38.90 46.14 5.24
C TRP A 497 37.50 46.51 4.77
N GLY A 498 37.07 45.99 3.63
CA GLY A 498 35.66 46.07 3.23
C GLY A 498 34.80 45.13 4.09
N GLY A 499 33.53 45.48 4.32
CA GLY A 499 32.64 44.67 5.14
C GLY A 499 31.48 45.46 5.73
N ASP A 500 30.75 44.83 6.64
CA ASP A 500 29.64 45.44 7.36
C ASP A 500 30.15 46.07 8.66
N ALA A 501 29.87 47.36 8.87
CA ALA A 501 30.28 48.10 10.05
C ALA A 501 29.64 47.58 11.35
N GLN A 502 28.53 46.85 11.27
CA GLN A 502 27.84 46.25 12.42
C GLN A 502 28.42 44.89 12.83
N VAL A 503 29.17 44.24 11.94
CA VAL A 503 29.76 42.92 12.19
C VAL A 503 31.05 43.03 13.00
N ARG A 504 31.28 42.05 13.87
CA ARG A 504 32.55 41.90 14.58
C ARG A 504 33.53 41.10 13.73
N TYR A 505 34.79 41.51 13.77
CA TYR A 505 35.89 40.88 13.04
C TYR A 505 37.02 40.52 13.99
N VAL A 506 37.70 39.42 13.67
CA VAL A 506 38.99 39.07 14.25
C VAL A 506 40.07 39.45 13.24
N VAL A 507 41.04 40.24 13.68
CA VAL A 507 42.20 40.68 12.91
C VAL A 507 43.43 40.02 13.51
N GLU A 508 44.26 39.42 12.66
CA GLU A 508 45.56 38.87 13.05
C GLU A 508 46.69 39.58 12.32
N LEU A 509 47.72 39.92 13.07
CA LEU A 509 48.97 40.50 12.60
C LEU A 509 50.13 39.58 13.04
N ALA A 510 51.06 39.27 12.15
CA ALA A 510 52.22 38.42 12.44
C ALA A 510 53.47 38.83 11.64
N GLU A 511 54.63 38.29 12.01
CA GLU A 511 55.93 38.54 11.35
C GLU A 511 56.24 37.51 10.23
N ASP A 512 55.33 36.59 9.97
CA ASP A 512 55.42 35.60 8.90
C ASP A 512 54.04 35.25 8.33
N GLU A 513 54.03 34.76 7.09
CA GLU A 513 52.82 34.43 6.34
C GLU A 513 51.99 33.30 6.96
N ARG A 514 52.62 32.43 7.77
CA ARG A 514 51.92 31.33 8.46
C ARG A 514 51.30 31.76 9.78
N PHE A 515 51.50 33.01 10.20
CA PHE A 515 51.03 33.56 11.46
C PHE A 515 51.58 32.80 12.69
N ALA A 516 52.82 32.30 12.60
CA ALA A 516 53.45 31.49 13.65
C ALA A 516 54.31 32.31 14.64
N ARG A 517 54.88 33.44 14.20
CA ARG A 517 55.74 34.33 14.99
C ARG A 517 55.13 35.71 15.13
N GLY A 518 55.29 36.30 16.31
CA GLY A 518 54.83 37.67 16.58
C GLY A 518 53.31 37.86 16.48
N LEU A 519 52.52 36.79 16.63
CA LEU A 519 51.07 36.82 16.44
C LEU A 519 50.38 37.76 17.44
N ARG A 520 49.71 38.77 16.91
CA ARG A 520 48.80 39.66 17.65
C ARG A 520 47.40 39.48 17.10
N ARG A 521 46.47 39.08 17.95
CA ARG A 521 45.05 38.92 17.62
C ARG A 521 44.25 40.04 18.28
N SER A 522 43.37 40.69 17.51
CA SER A 522 42.45 41.71 17.99
C SER A 522 41.03 41.39 17.52
N GLU A 523 40.03 41.61 18.37
CA GLU A 523 38.63 41.56 17.97
C GLU A 523 38.08 42.98 17.97
N VAL A 524 37.37 43.36 16.91
CA VAL A 524 36.88 44.73 16.73
C VAL A 524 35.54 44.73 16.01
N GLN A 525 34.64 45.61 16.44
CA GLN A 525 33.39 45.87 15.74
C GLN A 525 33.63 46.89 14.63
N GLY A 526 33.15 46.56 13.43
CA GLY A 526 33.29 47.39 12.25
C GLY A 526 34.52 47.07 11.41
N THR A 527 34.87 47.99 10.52
CA THR A 527 35.77 47.72 9.38
C THR A 527 37.15 48.38 9.46
N ARG A 528 37.52 48.85 10.66
CA ARG A 528 38.79 49.56 10.91
C ARG A 528 39.38 49.15 12.25
N LEU A 529 40.69 49.04 12.32
CA LEU A 529 41.44 48.80 13.54
C LEU A 529 42.66 49.72 13.60
N ALA A 530 42.86 50.37 14.74
CA ALA A 530 44.08 51.12 15.05
C ALA A 530 44.85 50.38 16.14
N LEU A 531 46.14 50.15 15.90
CA LEU A 531 47.04 49.47 16.84
C LEU A 531 48.29 50.34 17.07
N PRO A 532 48.93 50.24 18.24
CA PRO A 532 50.29 50.76 18.40
C PRO A 532 51.21 50.24 17.30
N ARG A 533 51.96 51.13 16.65
CA ARG A 533 52.87 50.75 15.57
C ARG A 533 53.93 49.77 16.09
N PRO A 534 54.09 48.57 15.48
CA PRO A 534 55.16 47.65 15.86
C PRO A 534 56.53 48.16 15.38
N THR A 535 57.60 47.44 15.73
CA THR A 535 58.96 47.75 15.25
C THR A 535 59.05 47.67 13.73
N ASN A 536 60.15 48.17 13.16
CA ASN A 536 60.38 48.02 11.73
C ASN A 536 60.49 46.54 11.37
N GLY A 537 60.01 46.20 10.18
CA GLY A 537 60.02 44.82 9.70
C GLY A 537 58.94 44.52 8.66
N THR A 538 58.93 43.27 8.20
CA THR A 538 57.87 42.74 7.33
C THR A 538 56.80 42.09 8.18
N TYR A 539 55.54 42.48 7.96
CA TYR A 539 54.39 41.95 8.66
C TYR A 539 53.34 41.41 7.69
N PHE A 540 52.51 40.51 8.19
CA PHE A 540 51.37 39.92 7.50
C PHE A 540 50.10 40.18 8.30
N VAL A 541 49.04 40.62 7.62
CA VAL A 541 47.73 40.84 8.23
C VAL A 541 46.65 40.00 7.55
N ARG A 542 45.72 39.46 8.32
CA ARG A 542 44.50 38.81 7.82
C ARG A 542 43.30 39.14 8.70
N VAL A 543 42.11 39.07 8.11
CA VAL A 543 40.85 39.38 8.79
C VAL A 543 39.81 38.32 8.54
N ARG A 544 38.98 38.02 9.54
CA ARG A 544 37.78 37.18 9.38
C ARG A 544 36.63 37.73 10.21
N ARG A 545 35.40 37.32 9.93
CA ARG A 545 34.27 37.57 10.83
C ARG A 545 34.51 36.87 12.17
N ALA A 546 34.09 37.47 13.27
CA ALA A 546 34.15 36.90 14.61
C ALA A 546 33.01 35.88 14.84
N VAL A 547 32.93 34.90 13.92
CA VAL A 547 31.99 33.79 13.95
C VAL A 547 32.81 32.52 13.77
N GLU A 548 32.43 31.46 14.48
CA GLU A 548 33.09 30.17 14.36
C GLU A 548 33.02 29.65 12.92
N GLY A 549 34.12 29.11 12.40
CA GLY A 549 34.19 28.61 11.03
C GLY A 549 34.35 29.66 9.93
N ALA A 550 34.39 30.97 10.25
CA ALA A 550 34.61 32.00 9.24
C ALA A 550 36.00 31.91 8.58
N ALA A 551 36.03 31.92 7.24
CA ALA A 551 37.27 31.93 6.48
C ALA A 551 38.07 33.23 6.70
N TRP A 552 39.38 33.09 6.70
CA TRP A 552 40.31 34.22 6.70
C TRP A 552 40.38 34.86 5.31
N SER A 553 40.49 36.18 5.27
CA SER A 553 40.95 36.89 4.08
C SER A 553 42.35 36.38 3.68
N PRO A 554 42.74 36.52 2.41
CA PRO A 554 44.13 36.34 2.02
C PRO A 554 45.06 37.15 2.91
N ALA A 555 46.21 36.57 3.28
CA ALA A 555 47.24 37.27 4.03
C ALA A 555 47.81 38.41 3.18
N GLN A 556 47.94 39.59 3.75
CA GLN A 556 48.53 40.75 3.10
C GLN A 556 49.87 41.07 3.72
N ARG A 557 50.92 41.04 2.89
CA ARG A 557 52.28 41.42 3.29
C ARG A 557 52.42 42.93 3.19
N PHE A 558 52.98 43.54 4.23
CA PHE A 558 53.39 44.94 4.21
C PHE A 558 54.71 45.12 4.95
N VAL A 559 55.38 46.24 4.68
CA VAL A 559 56.67 46.58 5.29
C VAL A 559 56.49 47.87 6.06
N LEU A 560 57.01 47.88 7.29
CA LEU A 560 57.11 49.08 8.11
C LEU A 560 58.58 49.47 8.19
N GLU A 561 58.90 50.62 7.62
CA GLU A 561 60.24 51.21 7.61
C GLU A 561 60.16 52.58 8.29
N ARG A 562 61.20 52.96 9.04
CA ARG A 562 61.31 54.33 9.55
C ARG A 562 62.26 55.11 8.65
N PRO A 563 61.90 56.33 8.22
CA PRO A 563 62.88 57.24 7.66
C PRO A 563 63.92 57.57 8.71
N VAL A 564 65.20 57.51 8.32
CA VAL A 564 66.28 58.15 9.07
C VAL A 564 65.96 59.63 9.12
N LEU A 565 65.86 60.22 10.30
CA LEU A 565 65.62 61.64 10.47
C LEU A 565 66.95 62.38 10.67
N THR A 566 67.07 63.59 10.14
CA THR A 566 68.15 64.51 10.49
C THR A 566 68.02 64.93 11.96
N GLY A 567 69.07 65.55 12.54
CA GLY A 567 69.02 66.12 13.89
C GLY A 567 67.95 67.22 14.09
N THR A 568 67.28 67.64 13.01
CA THR A 568 66.16 68.60 13.00
C THR A 568 64.80 67.95 12.76
N GLY A 569 64.73 66.61 12.73
CA GLY A 569 63.48 65.86 12.56
C GLY A 569 62.98 65.73 11.11
N VAL A 570 63.80 66.05 10.11
CA VAL A 570 63.43 65.96 8.69
C VAL A 570 63.86 64.60 8.13
N PRO A 571 63.02 63.89 7.33
CA PRO A 571 63.42 62.66 6.65
C PRO A 571 64.67 62.86 5.79
N LEU A 572 65.76 62.18 6.15
CA LEU A 572 66.99 62.11 5.41
C LEU A 572 66.69 61.50 4.04
N SER A 573 67.11 62.20 2.98
CA SER A 573 66.96 61.72 1.61
C SER A 573 68.33 61.70 0.94
N THR A 574 68.54 60.75 0.03
CA THR A 574 69.72 60.68 -0.83
C THR A 574 69.71 61.83 -1.84
N GLY A 575 70.85 62.10 -2.49
CA GLY A 575 71.00 63.23 -3.42
C GLY A 575 70.09 63.18 -4.65
N ASP A 576 69.48 62.03 -4.94
CA ASP A 576 68.47 61.76 -5.97
C ASP A 576 67.02 61.81 -5.44
N GLY A 577 66.82 62.17 -4.17
CA GLY A 577 65.50 62.40 -3.58
C GLY A 577 64.79 61.14 -3.05
N GLN A 578 65.46 59.98 -3.01
CA GLN A 578 64.91 58.81 -2.33
C GLN A 578 65.10 58.94 -0.81
N ARG A 579 64.11 58.51 -0.02
CA ARG A 579 64.23 58.53 1.44
C ARG A 579 65.25 57.49 1.89
N VAL A 580 66.06 57.86 2.89
CA VAL A 580 66.96 56.94 3.57
C VAL A 580 66.18 56.35 4.73
N ASP A 581 65.88 55.06 4.65
CA ASP A 581 65.16 54.33 5.70
C ASP A 581 66.11 53.47 6.54
N THR A 582 65.83 53.32 7.83
CA THR A 582 66.56 52.37 8.71
C THR A 582 66.09 50.95 8.41
N ARG A 583 67.01 50.09 7.97
CA ARG A 583 66.75 48.65 7.78
C ARG A 583 66.31 47.97 9.07
#